data_AF-A0AAU3U1C8-F1
#
_entry.id   AF-A0AAU3U1C8-F1
#
_cell.length_a   1.000
_cell.length_b   1.000
_cell.length_c   1.000
_cell.angle_alpha   90.00
_cell.angle_beta   90.00
_cell.angle_gamma   90.00
#
_symmetry.space_group_name_H-M   'P 1'
#
loop_
_entity.id
_entity.type
_entity.pdbx_description
1 polymer ?
#
loop_
_entity_poly.entity_id
_entity_poly.type
_entity_poly.pdbx_seq_one_letter_code
_entity_poly.pdbx_strand_id
1 'polypeptide(L)' 'MPCACQKNKTQYEVVDAAGKCVFGPTPYKTTADAMAARGAGREVREVPKGGK' A
#
# COMPACT_ATOMS: atom_id res chain seq x y z
N MET A 1 -12.79 -25.95 7.31
CA MET A 1 -13.17 -24.54 7.05
C MET A 1 -12.11 -23.88 6.20
N PRO A 2 -12.32 -23.62 4.89
CA PRO A 2 -11.40 -22.77 4.14
C PRO A 2 -11.61 -21.33 4.60
N CYS A 3 -10.63 -20.79 5.33
CA CYS A 3 -10.50 -19.37 5.66
C CYS A 3 -10.72 -18.57 4.37
N ALA A 4 -11.68 -17.65 4.33
CA ALA A 4 -11.96 -16.72 3.20
C ALA A 4 -10.83 -15.69 2.99
N CYS A 5 -9.60 -16.15 3.14
CA CYS A 5 -8.35 -15.43 3.26
C CYS A 5 -7.62 -15.41 1.90
N GLN A 6 -8.15 -16.16 0.91
CA GLN A 6 -7.69 -16.24 -0.49
C GLN A 6 -8.21 -15.15 -1.43
N LYS A 7 -8.95 -14.14 -0.95
CA LYS A 7 -9.15 -12.95 -1.79
C LYS A 7 -7.89 -12.10 -1.67
N ASN A 8 -6.97 -12.30 -2.60
CA ASN A 8 -5.78 -11.48 -2.87
C ASN A 8 -6.17 -10.00 -2.88
N LYS A 9 -6.21 -9.37 -1.70
CA LYS A 9 -6.40 -7.93 -1.60
C LYS A 9 -5.04 -7.33 -1.90
N THR A 10 -4.86 -6.83 -3.12
CA THR A 10 -3.77 -5.88 -3.42
C THR A 10 -3.78 -4.82 -2.33
N GLN A 11 -2.63 -4.63 -1.69
CA GLN A 11 -2.44 -3.56 -0.74
C GLN A 11 -1.64 -2.46 -1.41
N TYR A 12 -1.77 -1.27 -0.88
CA TYR A 12 -1.12 -0.07 -1.38
C TYR A 12 -0.27 0.46 -0.24
N GLU A 13 0.98 0.73 -0.54
CA GLU A 13 1.86 1.46 0.35
C GLU A 13 2.26 2.77 -0.32
N VAL A 14 2.74 3.72 0.47
CA VAL A 14 3.29 4.98 -0.01
C VAL A 14 4.77 4.95 0.30
N VAL A 15 5.59 5.11 -0.73
CA VAL A 15 7.04 5.21 -0.63
C VAL A 15 7.46 6.66 -0.83
N ASP A 16 8.47 7.08 -0.10
CA ASP A 16 9.12 8.38 -0.29
C ASP A 16 10.13 8.33 -1.45
N ALA A 17 10.71 9.47 -1.84
CA ALA A 17 11.68 9.55 -2.94
C ALA A 17 12.93 8.68 -2.69
N ALA A 18 13.24 8.39 -1.42
CA ALA A 18 14.30 7.47 -1.01
C ALA A 18 13.91 5.97 -1.16
N GLY A 19 12.72 5.66 -1.68
CA GLY A 19 12.19 4.29 -1.79
C GLY A 19 11.75 3.68 -0.45
N LYS A 20 11.70 4.48 0.62
CA LYS A 20 11.30 4.03 1.95
C LYS A 20 9.77 4.08 2.09
N CYS A 21 9.16 2.99 2.53
CA CYS A 21 7.74 2.96 2.88
C CYS A 21 7.48 3.92 4.06
N VAL A 22 6.65 4.93 3.82
CA VAL A 22 6.23 5.95 4.80
C VAL A 22 4.79 5.75 5.26
N PHE A 23 4.00 4.92 4.54
CA PHE A 23 2.63 4.59 4.91
C PHE A 23 2.16 3.29 4.24
N GLY A 24 1.35 2.48 4.92
CA GLY A 24 0.85 1.19 4.38
C GLY A 24 1.48 -0.02 5.07
N PRO A 25 1.18 -1.25 4.62
CA PRO A 25 0.28 -1.60 3.51
C PRO A 25 -1.20 -1.45 3.90
N THR A 26 -1.97 -0.72 3.08
CA THR A 26 -3.42 -0.52 3.25
C THR A 26 -4.18 -1.18 2.10
N PRO A 27 -5.33 -1.84 2.34
CA PRO A 27 -6.16 -2.37 1.26
C PRO A 27 -6.90 -1.27 0.46
N TYR A 28 -6.84 -0.01 0.91
CA TYR A 28 -7.56 1.11 0.31
C TYR A 28 -6.61 2.02 -0.49
N LYS A 29 -6.74 1.99 -1.82
CA LYS A 29 -5.96 2.83 -2.73
C LYS A 29 -6.15 4.32 -2.44
N THR A 30 -7.39 4.75 -2.23
CA THR A 30 -7.75 6.14 -1.93
C THR A 30 -7.01 6.71 -0.72
N THR A 31 -6.82 5.90 0.33
CA THR A 31 -6.06 6.31 1.52
C THR A 31 -4.57 6.47 1.20
N ALA A 32 -4.00 5.58 0.38
CA ALA A 32 -2.62 5.68 -0.06
C ALA A 32 -2.41 6.91 -0.97
N ASP A 33 -3.31 7.16 -1.92
CA ASP A 33 -3.28 8.34 -2.79
C ASP A 33 -3.35 9.65 -1.98
N ALA A 34 -4.24 9.72 -0.98
CA ALA A 34 -4.33 10.86 -0.09
C ALA A 34 -3.04 11.09 0.71
N MET A 35 -2.34 10.02 1.11
CA MET A 35 -1.08 10.11 1.86
C MET A 35 0.11 10.48 0.96
N ALA A 36 0.09 10.04 -0.30
CA ALA A 36 1.04 10.44 -1.32
C ALA A 36 0.87 11.92 -1.70
N ALA A 37 -0.36 12.38 -1.97
CA ALA A 37 -0.65 13.77 -2.32
C ALA A 37 -0.26 14.79 -1.23
N ARG A 38 -0.15 14.36 0.03
CA ARG A 38 0.24 15.20 1.17
C ARG A 38 1.74 15.41 1.32
N GLY A 39 2.58 14.64 0.64
CA GLY A 39 4.04 14.76 0.73
C GLY A 39 4.67 14.88 -0.64
N ALA A 40 5.49 15.92 -0.83
CA ALA A 40 6.27 16.06 -2.06
C ALA A 40 7.21 14.84 -2.22
N GLY A 41 7.21 14.23 -3.40
CA GLY A 41 8.07 13.07 -3.71
C GLY A 41 7.57 11.73 -3.16
N ARG A 42 6.31 11.63 -2.74
CA ARG A 42 5.70 10.36 -2.32
C ARG A 42 4.94 9.69 -3.46
N GLU A 43 5.09 8.38 -3.60
CA GLU A 43 4.45 7.57 -4.63
C GLU A 43 3.69 6.39 -4.02
N VAL A 44 2.54 6.05 -4.59
CA VAL A 44 1.75 4.88 -4.20
C VAL A 44 2.26 3.64 -4.93
N ARG A 45 2.62 2.60 -4.18
CA ARG A 45 3.07 1.31 -4.70
C ARG A 45 2.10 0.20 -4.34
N GLU A 46 1.81 -0.66 -5.32
CA GLU A 46 1.00 -1.87 -5.11
C GLU A 46 1.87 -3.01 -4.55
N VAL A 47 1.42 -3.61 -3.46
CA VAL A 47 2.08 -4.72 -2.78
C VAL A 47 1.12 -5.90 -2.54
N PRO A 48 1.57 -7.15 -2.74
CA PRO A 48 0.73 -8.32 -2.48
C PRO A 48 0.50 -8.50 -0.98
N LYS A 49 -0.68 -9.02 -0.60
CA LYS A 49 -0.99 -9.39 0.78
C LYS A 49 -0.23 -10.66 1.17
N GLY A 50 0.75 -10.50 2.06
CA GLY A 50 1.64 -11.58 2.50
C GLY A 50 3.05 -11.38 1.94
N GLY A 51 3.58 -10.16 2.10
CA GLY A 51 4.90 -9.77 1.62
C GLY A 51 5.96 -10.83 1.92
N LYS A 52 6.94 -10.89 1.02
CA LYS A 52 8.08 -11.80 1.08
C LYS A 52 8.80 -11.75 2.43
#